data_AF-A0A3C0FI70-F1
#
_entry.id   AF-A0A3C0FI70-F1
#
_cell.length_a   1.000
_cell.length_b   1.000
_cell.length_c   1.000
_cell.angle_alpha   90.00
_cell.angle_beta   90.00
_cell.angle_gamma   90.00
#
_symmetry.space_group_name_H-M   'P 1'
#
loop_
_entity.id
_entity.type
_entity.pdbx_description
1 polymer ?
#
loop_
_entity_poly.entity_id
_entity_poly.type
_entity_poly.pdbx_seq_one_letter_code
_entity_poly.pdbx_strand_id
1 'polypeptide(L)' 'MSAIKLPAVPQEEGFSGYLREVWKFPMLTADEEYMLAHRYQDHDDTEAAHKLVTSHLRLVAKIAFGYRGYGLPMADLVA' A
#
# COMPACT_ATOMS: atom_id res chain seq x y z
N MET A 1 -5.00 17.80 11.87
CA MET A 1 -3.94 16.85 12.26
C MET A 1 -4.52 15.45 12.18
N SER A 2 -4.72 14.92 10.97
CA SER A 2 -5.27 13.58 10.77
C SER A 2 -4.09 12.59 10.78
N ALA A 3 -4.09 11.66 11.71
CA ALA A 3 -3.04 10.65 11.81
C ALA A 3 -3.08 9.74 10.58
N ILE A 4 -1.96 9.67 9.86
CA ILE A 4 -1.74 8.76 8.74
C ILE A 4 -1.95 7.32 9.25
N LYS A 5 -3.11 6.71 8.94
CA LYS A 5 -3.38 5.30 9.21
C LYS A 5 -2.87 4.47 8.04
N LEU A 6 -1.56 4.25 8.00
CA LEU A 6 -1.02 3.17 7.18
C LEU A 6 -1.34 1.84 7.87
N PRO A 7 -1.78 0.81 7.14
CA PRO A 7 -1.91 -0.52 7.72
C PRO A 7 -0.52 -0.99 8.16
N ALA A 8 -0.31 -1.08 9.46
CA ALA A 8 0.89 -1.68 10.02
C ALA A 8 0.87 -3.19 9.76
N VAL A 9 2.01 -3.76 9.37
CA VAL A 9 2.17 -5.21 9.24
C VAL A 9 2.43 -5.78 10.65
N PRO A 10 1.48 -6.49 11.28
CA PRO A 10 1.72 -7.06 12.61
C PRO A 10 2.59 -8.31 12.46
N GLN A 11 3.66 -8.43 13.26
CA GLN A 11 4.53 -9.62 13.23
C GLN A 11 3.87 -10.87 13.84
N GLU A 12 2.89 -10.71 14.74
CA GLU A 12 2.21 -11.83 15.44
C GLU A 12 0.82 -12.14 14.89
N GLU A 13 0.01 -11.13 14.56
CA GLU A 13 -1.27 -11.30 13.86
C GLU A 13 -1.07 -11.25 12.34
N GLY A 14 -0.58 -12.37 11.81
CA GLY A 14 -0.65 -12.81 10.42
C GLY A 14 -0.74 -11.76 9.29
N PHE A 15 0.20 -11.85 8.36
CA PHE A 15 0.15 -11.22 7.02
C PHE A 15 -1.23 -11.27 6.32
N SER A 16 -2.07 -12.25 6.66
CA SER A 16 -3.47 -12.37 6.23
C SER A 16 -4.36 -11.17 6.62
N GLY A 17 -4.16 -10.57 7.80
CA GLY A 17 -4.88 -9.37 8.25
C GLY A 17 -4.50 -8.13 7.43
N TYR A 18 -3.19 -7.94 7.22
CA TYR A 18 -2.65 -6.89 6.36
C TYR A 18 -3.19 -7.00 4.91
N LEU A 19 -3.17 -8.20 4.35
CA LEU A 19 -3.71 -8.45 3.00
C LEU A 19 -5.21 -8.12 2.91
N ARG A 20 -5.99 -8.46 3.94
CA ARG A 20 -7.43 -8.14 3.96
C ARG A 20 -7.66 -6.63 3.92
N GLU A 21 -6.83 -5.85 4.59
CA GLU A 21 -6.92 -4.39 4.57
C GLU A 21 -6.51 -3.83 3.21
N VAL A 22 -5.40 -4.33 2.65
CA VAL A 22 -4.91 -3.94 1.32
C VAL A 22 -5.93 -4.20 0.22
N TRP A 23 -6.75 -5.26 0.34
CA TRP A 23 -7.78 -5.59 -0.64
C TRP A 23 -9.03 -4.71 -0.59
N LYS A 24 -9.23 -3.94 0.49
CA LYS A 24 -10.35 -2.99 0.61
C LYS A 24 -10.14 -1.72 -0.20
N PHE A 25 -8.90 -1.38 -0.53
CA PHE A 25 -8.61 -0.18 -1.30
C PHE A 25 -8.99 -0.36 -2.78
N PRO A 26 -9.73 0.59 -3.38
CA PRO A 26 -10.08 0.54 -4.78
C PRO A 26 -8.84 0.71 -5.67
N MET A 27 -8.87 0.08 -6.84
CA MET A 27 -7.88 0.32 -7.89
C MET A 27 -8.16 1.67 -8.55
N LEU A 28 -7.10 2.44 -8.77
CA LEU A 28 -7.19 3.69 -9.51
C LEU A 28 -7.10 3.41 -11.01
N THR A 29 -7.76 4.26 -11.78
CA THR A 29 -7.55 4.36 -13.23
C THR A 29 -6.31 5.21 -13.52
N ALA A 30 -5.77 5.08 -14.74
CA ALA A 30 -4.59 5.86 -15.16
C ALA A 30 -4.82 7.38 -15.04
N ASP A 31 -6.04 7.85 -15.33
CA ASP A 31 -6.39 9.28 -15.22
C ASP A 31 -6.42 9.73 -13.75
N GLU A 32 -6.94 8.91 -12.84
CA GLU A 32 -6.94 9.20 -11.41
C GLU A 32 -5.52 9.22 -10.83
N GLU A 33 -4.65 8.30 -11.25
CA GLU A 33 -3.24 8.30 -10.87
C GLU A 33 -2.54 9.58 -11.31
N TYR A 34 -2.73 9.98 -12.56
CA TYR A 34 -2.15 11.21 -13.09
C TYR A 34 -2.60 12.44 -12.30
N MET A 35 -3.90 12.56 -12.04
CA MET A 35 -4.46 13.69 -11.28
C MET A 35 -3.95 13.73 -9.84
N LEU A 36 -3.88 12.58 -9.16
CA LEU A 36 -3.38 12.51 -7.79
C LEU A 36 -1.88 12.81 -7.71
N ALA A 37 -1.10 12.37 -8.70
CA ALA A 37 0.33 12.64 -8.77
C ALA A 37 0.60 14.14 -8.98
N HIS A 38 -0.11 14.77 -9.91
CA HIS A 38 -0.04 16.22 -10.11
C HIS A 38 -0.48 16.99 -8.87
N ARG A 39 -1.57 16.57 -8.22
CA ARG A 39 -2.05 17.23 -7.00
C ARG A 39 -1.03 17.15 -5.87
N TYR A 40 -0.37 16.01 -5.69
CA TYR A 40 0.71 15.89 -4.72
C TYR A 40 1.90 16.79 -5.09
N GLN A 41 2.30 16.83 -6.37
CA GLN A 41 3.42 17.64 -6.83
C GLN A 41 3.18 19.15 -6.71
N ASP A 42 1.97 19.62 -7.06
CA ASP A 42 1.64 21.04 -7.14
C ASP A 42 1.18 21.63 -5.80
N HIS A 43 0.59 20.80 -4.94
CA HIS A 43 -0.04 21.25 -3.69
C HIS A 43 0.49 20.56 -2.42
N ASP A 44 1.51 19.70 -2.54
CA ASP A 44 2.04 18.89 -1.45
C ASP A 44 0.93 18.11 -0.70
N ASP A 45 -0.08 17.68 -1.47
CA ASP A 45 -1.28 17.03 -0.94
C ASP A 45 -0.96 15.62 -0.45
N THR A 46 -0.69 15.52 0.85
CA THR A 46 -0.43 14.24 1.53
C THR A 46 -1.58 13.23 1.42
N GLU A 47 -2.84 13.66 1.24
CA GLU A 47 -3.95 12.74 1.02
C GLU A 47 -3.91 12.14 -0.38
N ALA A 48 -3.47 12.91 -1.38
CA ALA A 48 -3.27 12.42 -2.74
C ALA A 48 -2.14 11.37 -2.77
N ALA A 49 -1.03 11.64 -2.09
CA ALA A 49 0.04 10.66 -1.92
C ALA A 49 -0.46 9.39 -1.19
N HIS A 50 -1.27 9.55 -0.14
CA HIS A 50 -1.82 8.40 0.58
C HIS A 50 -2.72 7.53 -0.31
N LYS A 51 -3.57 8.14 -1.15
CA LYS A 51 -4.43 7.41 -2.10
C LYS A 51 -3.62 6.67 -3.16
N LEU A 52 -2.56 7.29 -3.68
CA LEU A 52 -1.64 6.66 -4.63
C LEU A 52 -0.94 5.45 -4.01
N VAL A 53 -0.40 5.58 -2.80
CA VAL A 53 0.32 4.49 -2.14
C VAL A 53 -0.64 3.34 -1.81
N THR A 54 -1.80 3.64 -1.20
CA THR A 54 -2.75 2.61 -0.74
C THR A 54 -3.36 1.80 -1.88
N SER A 55 -3.64 2.40 -3.04
CA SER A 55 -4.13 1.66 -4.20
C SER A 55 -3.11 0.66 -4.75
N HIS A 56 -1.81 0.99 -4.68
CA HIS A 56 -0.72 0.19 -5.20
C HIS A 56 -0.19 -0.89 -4.24
N LEU A 57 -0.65 -0.93 -2.97
CA LEU A 57 -0.22 -1.94 -2.00
C LEU A 57 -0.50 -3.39 -2.48
N ARG A 58 -1.52 -3.59 -3.32
CA ARG A 58 -1.83 -4.90 -3.93
C ARG A 58 -0.71 -5.38 -4.86
N LEU A 59 -0.02 -4.46 -5.54
CA LEU A 59 1.14 -4.77 -6.38
C LEU A 59 2.33 -5.19 -5.53
N VAL A 60 2.61 -4.48 -4.42
CA VAL A 60 3.68 -4.83 -3.48
C VAL A 60 3.46 -6.24 -2.93
N ALA A 61 2.24 -6.54 -2.48
CA ALA A 61 1.89 -7.88 -2.01
C ALA A 61 2.15 -8.95 -3.09
N LYS A 62 1.77 -8.69 -4.35
CA LYS A 62 2.01 -9.61 -5.48
C LYS A 62 3.51 -9.86 -5.71
N ILE A 63 4.34 -8.82 -5.63
CA ILE A 63 5.80 -8.93 -5.77
C ILE A 63 6.38 -9.73 -4.61
N ALA A 64 5.98 -9.44 -3.37
CA ALA A 64 6.46 -10.15 -2.18
C ALA A 64 6.11 -11.65 -2.21
N PHE A 65 4.94 -12.02 -2.73
CA PHE A 65 4.59 -13.43 -2.95
C PHE A 65 5.54 -14.15 -3.93
N GLY A 66 6.17 -13.43 -4.88
CA GLY A 66 7.19 -13.98 -5.77
C GLY A 66 8.51 -14.32 -5.06
N TYR A 67 8.78 -13.68 -3.93
CA TYR A 67 9.92 -13.95 -3.05
C TYR A 67 9.57 -14.94 -1.92
N ARG A 68 8.41 -15.57 -1.97
CA ARG A 68 8.06 -16.65 -1.06
C ARG A 68 8.96 -17.86 -1.32
N GLY A 69 9.64 -18.32 -0.27
CA GLY A 69 10.54 -19.48 -0.34
C GLY A 69 12.03 -19.15 -0.16
N TYR A 70 12.40 -17.87 -0.11
CA TYR A 70 13.79 -17.43 0.17
C TYR A 70 14.14 -17.41 1.67
N GLY A 71 13.29 -17.97 2.54
CA GLY A 71 13.55 -18.09 3.98
C GLY A 71 13.17 -16.88 4.83
N LEU A 72 12.67 -15.79 4.23
CA LEU A 72 12.22 -14.59 4.95
C LEU A 72 10.70 -14.63 5.24
N PRO A 73 10.25 -14.13 6.41
CA PRO A 73 8.84 -13.91 6.69
C PRO A 73 8.22 -12.93 5.68
N MET A 74 6.98 -13.19 5.24
CA MET A 74 6.27 -12.32 4.28
C MET A 74 6.09 -10.90 4.80
N ALA A 75 5.98 -10.72 6.12
CA ALA A 75 5.90 -9.41 6.74
C ALA A 75 7.15 -8.58 6.47
N ASP A 76 8.33 -9.18 6.54
CA ASP A 76 9.61 -8.49 6.37
C ASP A 76 9.94 -8.20 4.90
N LEU A 77 9.27 -8.88 3.96
CA LEU A 77 9.40 -8.59 2.52
C LEU A 77 8.55 -7.39 2.08
N VAL A 78 7.58 -6.97 2.89
CA VAL A 78 6.62 -5.91 2.59
C VAL A 78 6.82 -4.67 3.46
N ALA A 79 7.44 -4.82 4.64
CA ALA A 79 7.69 -3.76 5.62
C ALA A 79 8.77 -2.76 5.19
#